data_AF-A0A3M5MH07-F1
#
_entry.id   AF-A0A3M5MH07-F1
#
_cell.length_a   1.000
_cell.length_b   1.000
_cell.length_c   1.000
_cell.angle_alpha   90.00
_cell.angle_beta   90.00
_cell.angle_gamma   90.00
#
_symmetry.space_group_name_H-M   'P 1'
#
loop_
_entity.id
_entity.type
_entity.pdbx_description
1 polymer ?
#
loop_
_entity_poly.entity_id
_entity_poly.type
_entity_poly.pdbx_seq_one_letter_code
_entity_poly.pdbx_strand_id
1 'polypeptide(L)'
;MKPVRLFEPSASADDVFSEVLSAGIAGVHGGRVSVRGLAGQVGRLAEREGLCVSQDDGYISAGQTYNHARAELAYMYDQNKFDEDGALQAVIEAFEKSHPFTD
;
A
#
# COMPACT_ATOMS: atom_id res chain seq x y z
N MET A 1 2.01 -2.46 16.99
CA MET A 1 2.24 -2.20 15.56
C MET A 1 2.43 -0.71 15.35
N LYS A 2 3.28 -0.28 14.42
CA LYS A 2 3.33 1.11 14.00
C LYS A 2 2.01 1.46 13.29
N PRO A 3 1.50 2.71 13.41
CA PRO A 3 0.34 3.15 12.64
C PRO A 3 0.66 3.07 11.14
N VAL A 4 -0.33 2.68 10.33
CA VAL A 4 -0.19 2.62 8.87
C VAL A 4 0.06 4.01 8.34
N ARG A 5 1.16 4.17 7.59
CA ARG A 5 1.48 5.42 6.93
C ARG A 5 0.77 5.49 5.58
N LEU A 6 0.18 6.64 5.31
CA LEU A 6 -0.47 6.96 4.04
C LEU A 6 0.37 7.94 3.24
N PHE A 7 0.52 7.64 1.95
CA PHE A 7 1.27 8.45 1.01
C PHE A 7 0.34 9.04 -0.06
N GLU A 8 0.74 10.21 -0.56
CA GLU A 8 0.16 10.82 -1.74
C GLU A 8 0.76 10.21 -3.02
N PRO A 9 0.08 10.28 -4.18
CA PRO A 9 0.58 9.70 -5.42
C PRO A 9 1.84 10.39 -5.98
N SER A 10 2.22 11.55 -5.42
CA SER A 10 3.46 12.26 -5.72
C SER A 10 4.67 11.74 -4.93
N ALA A 11 4.47 10.84 -3.97
CA ALA A 11 5.55 10.20 -3.22
C ALA A 11 6.43 9.34 -4.16
N SER A 12 7.68 9.14 -3.78
CA SER A 12 8.55 8.23 -4.51
C SER A 12 8.16 6.76 -4.23
N ALA A 13 8.32 5.90 -5.23
CA ALA A 13 8.07 4.47 -5.06
C ALA A 13 9.04 3.84 -4.05
N ASP A 14 10.29 4.32 -3.98
CA ASP A 14 11.29 3.87 -3.02
C ASP A 14 10.90 4.18 -1.56
N ASP A 15 10.29 5.35 -1.29
CA ASP A 15 9.82 5.70 0.05
C ASP A 15 8.68 4.80 0.50
N VAL A 16 7.72 4.55 -0.39
CA VAL A 16 6.59 3.65 -0.12
C VAL A 16 7.10 2.23 0.12
N PHE A 17 7.98 1.74 -0.75
CA PHE A 17 8.58 0.41 -0.62
C PHE A 17 9.37 0.25 0.69
N SER A 18 10.18 1.24 1.04
CA SER A 18 10.95 1.25 2.30
C SER A 18 10.03 1.22 3.52
N GLU A 19 8.90 1.91 3.48
CA GLU A 19 7.90 1.85 4.53
C GLU A 19 7.31 0.43 4.64
N VAL A 20 6.96 -0.21 3.52
CA VAL A 20 6.46 -1.60 3.54
C VAL A 20 7.49 -2.55 4.15
N LEU A 21 8.78 -2.43 3.79
CA LEU A 21 9.84 -3.25 4.39
C LEU A 21 9.96 -3.04 5.90
N SER A 22 9.88 -1.78 6.35
CA SER A 22 10.15 -1.41 7.74
C SER A 22 8.94 -1.60 8.68
N ALA A 23 7.74 -1.30 8.22
CA ALA A 23 6.50 -1.35 8.99
C ALA A 23 5.64 -2.57 8.66
N GLY A 24 5.90 -3.24 7.54
CA GLY A 24 5.12 -4.35 7.03
C GLY A 24 3.92 -3.94 6.18
N ILE A 25 3.59 -2.65 6.11
CA ILE A 25 2.40 -2.14 5.41
C ILE A 25 2.56 -0.65 5.09
N ALA A 26 2.06 -0.24 3.93
CA ALA A 26 1.91 1.16 3.54
C ALA A 26 0.65 1.34 2.68
N GLY A 27 0.00 2.50 2.82
CA GLY A 27 -1.12 2.88 1.97
C GLY A 27 -0.78 4.05 1.05
N VAL A 28 -1.41 4.11 -0.12
CA VAL A 28 -1.42 5.30 -1.00
C VAL A 28 -2.86 5.69 -1.26
N HIS A 29 -3.21 6.96 -1.19
CA HIS A 29 -4.55 7.44 -1.50
C HIS A 29 -4.55 8.51 -2.59
N GLY A 30 -5.63 8.62 -3.35
CA GLY A 30 -5.78 9.68 -4.36
C GLY A 30 -6.62 9.25 -5.56
N GLY A 31 -6.30 9.79 -6.73
CA GLY A 31 -6.97 9.44 -7.98
C GLY A 31 -6.60 8.03 -8.46
N ARG A 32 -7.58 7.30 -9.00
CA ARG A 32 -7.42 5.91 -9.45
C ARG A 32 -6.16 5.64 -10.30
N VAL A 33 -5.95 6.47 -11.32
CA VAL A 33 -4.82 6.28 -12.26
C VAL A 33 -3.48 6.51 -11.58
N SER A 34 -3.35 7.56 -10.78
CA SER A 34 -2.08 7.90 -10.12
C SER A 34 -1.74 6.91 -8.99
N VAL A 35 -2.74 6.50 -8.20
CA VAL A 35 -2.58 5.49 -7.14
C VAL A 35 -2.11 4.15 -7.71
N ARG A 36 -2.78 3.64 -8.75
CA ARG A 36 -2.38 2.39 -9.42
C ARG A 36 -1.02 2.51 -10.08
N GLY A 37 -0.70 3.67 -10.63
CA GLY A 37 0.61 3.97 -11.22
C GLY A 37 1.73 3.81 -10.18
N LEU A 38 1.58 4.41 -9.00
CA LEU A 38 2.54 4.31 -7.91
C LEU A 38 2.61 2.90 -7.33
N ALA A 39 1.47 2.25 -7.07
CA ALA A 39 1.44 0.87 -6.58
C ALA A 39 2.14 -0.11 -7.55
N GLY A 40 1.95 0.08 -8.86
CA GLY A 40 2.65 -0.71 -9.88
C GLY A 40 4.15 -0.41 -9.95
N GLN A 41 4.60 0.81 -9.66
CA GLN A 41 6.02 1.13 -9.52
C GLN A 41 6.64 0.42 -8.31
N VAL A 42 5.96 0.42 -7.17
CA VAL A 42 6.38 -0.32 -5.96
C VAL A 42 6.44 -1.82 -6.23
N GLY A 43 5.47 -2.38 -6.96
CA GLY A 43 5.50 -3.79 -7.37
C GLY A 43 6.72 -4.13 -8.23
N ARG A 44 7.07 -3.30 -9.20
CA ARG A 44 8.30 -3.49 -9.99
C ARG A 44 9.58 -3.38 -9.17
N LEU A 45 9.61 -2.53 -8.14
CA LEU A 45 10.74 -2.47 -7.20
C LEU A 45 10.83 -3.77 -6.39
N ALA A 46 9.72 -4.25 -5.85
CA ALA A 46 9.67 -5.52 -5.13
C ALA A 46 10.11 -6.69 -6.00
N GLU A 47 9.69 -6.74 -7.28
CA GLU A 47 10.13 -7.76 -8.25
C GLU A 47 11.65 -7.69 -8.48
N ARG A 48 12.19 -6.49 -8.69
CA ARG A 48 13.62 -6.29 -8.91
C ARG A 48 14.49 -6.72 -7.73
N GLU A 49 13.99 -6.51 -6.51
CA GLU A 49 14.67 -6.90 -5.27
C GLU A 49 14.42 -8.37 -4.90
N GLY A 50 13.64 -9.12 -5.69
CA GLY A 50 13.32 -10.53 -5.41
C GLY A 50 12.36 -10.72 -4.23
N LEU A 51 11.59 -9.69 -3.90
CA LEU A 51 10.68 -9.67 -2.75
C LEU A 51 9.19 -9.66 -3.16
N CYS A 52 8.86 -9.81 -4.45
CA CYS A 52 7.48 -9.85 -4.94
C CYS A 52 6.92 -11.28 -4.99
N VAL A 53 5.62 -11.44 -4.73
CA VAL A 53 4.91 -12.73 -4.72
C VAL A 53 4.83 -13.34 -6.14
N SER A 54 5.93 -13.92 -6.61
CA SER A 54 5.95 -15.01 -7.57
C SER A 54 6.36 -16.28 -6.83
N GLN A 55 6.13 -17.46 -7.39
CA GLN A 55 6.23 -18.78 -6.73
C GLN A 55 7.61 -19.14 -6.11
N ASP A 56 8.57 -18.22 -6.08
CA ASP A 56 9.99 -18.41 -5.76
C ASP A 56 10.51 -17.45 -4.65
N ASP A 57 9.80 -17.32 -3.51
CA ASP A 57 10.27 -16.68 -2.25
C ASP A 57 9.95 -15.19 -1.97
N GLY A 58 9.16 -14.49 -2.79
CA GLY A 58 8.78 -13.10 -2.46
C GLY A 58 7.51 -12.98 -1.60
N TYR A 59 7.45 -11.95 -0.76
CA TYR A 59 6.41 -11.76 0.26
C TYR A 59 5.76 -10.37 0.27
N ILE A 60 6.25 -9.42 -0.52
CA ILE A 60 5.63 -8.10 -0.68
C ILE A 60 4.52 -8.20 -1.73
N SER A 61 3.28 -8.00 -1.29
CA SER A 61 2.14 -7.79 -2.16
C SER A 61 2.03 -6.31 -2.51
N ALA A 62 2.03 -6.00 -3.81
CA ALA A 62 1.91 -4.66 -4.33
C ALA A 62 1.00 -4.64 -5.58
N GLY A 63 0.29 -3.54 -5.79
CA GLY A 63 -0.63 -3.36 -6.92
C GLY A 63 -2.10 -3.62 -6.61
N GLN A 64 -2.42 -4.12 -5.42
CA GLN A 64 -3.80 -4.24 -4.95
C GLN A 64 -4.37 -2.86 -4.60
N THR A 65 -5.59 -2.60 -5.05
CA THR A 65 -6.25 -1.31 -4.87
C THR A 65 -7.74 -1.48 -4.56
N TYR A 66 -8.26 -0.59 -3.73
CA TYR A 66 -9.65 -0.52 -3.32
C TYR A 66 -10.25 0.84 -3.70
N ASN A 67 -11.42 0.81 -4.32
CA ASN A 67 -12.16 2.02 -4.71
C ASN A 67 -13.05 2.47 -3.54
N HIS A 68 -12.49 3.28 -2.65
CA HIS A 68 -13.21 3.88 -1.53
C HIS A 68 -14.13 5.01 -2.02
N ALA A 69 -15.16 5.35 -1.25
CA ALA A 69 -16.16 6.37 -1.62
C ALA A 69 -15.55 7.76 -1.94
N ARG A 70 -14.36 8.04 -1.40
CA ARG A 70 -13.69 9.35 -1.49
C ARG A 70 -12.38 9.34 -2.28
N ALA A 71 -11.79 8.18 -2.54
CA ALA A 71 -10.47 8.04 -3.17
C ALA A 71 -10.25 6.60 -3.65
N GLU A 72 -9.29 6.40 -4.54
CA GLU A 72 -8.66 5.08 -4.70
C GLU A 72 -7.61 4.91 -3.59
N LEU A 73 -7.57 3.73 -2.99
CA LEU A 73 -6.58 3.35 -1.98
C LEU A 73 -5.75 2.19 -2.52
N ALA A 74 -4.43 2.29 -2.52
CA ALA A 74 -3.55 1.13 -2.66
C ALA A 74 -3.10 0.67 -1.28
N TYR A 75 -3.01 -0.64 -1.09
CA TYR A 75 -2.57 -1.26 0.15
C TYR A 75 -1.45 -2.24 -0.19
N MET A 76 -0.21 -1.86 0.13
CA MET A 76 0.98 -2.67 -0.09
C MET A 76 1.43 -3.22 1.25
N TYR A 77 1.74 -4.52 1.31
CA TYR A 77 2.01 -5.19 2.57
C TYR A 77 2.94 -6.38 2.41
N ASP A 78 3.58 -6.74 3.51
CA ASP A 78 4.36 -7.95 3.71
C ASP A 78 3.41 -9.09 4.12
N GLN A 79 3.27 -10.10 3.27
CA GLN A 79 2.41 -11.27 3.46
C GLN A 79 2.81 -12.14 4.67
N ASN A 80 4.03 -11.99 5.20
CA ASN A 80 4.43 -12.65 6.44
C ASN A 80 3.89 -11.94 7.68
N LYS A 81 3.41 -10.70 7.54
CA LYS A 81 2.93 -9.85 8.65
C LYS A 81 1.43 -9.57 8.56
N PHE A 82 0.89 -9.49 7.36
CA PHE A 82 -0.52 -9.20 7.10
C PHE A 82 -1.07 -10.15 6.04
N ASP A 83 -2.32 -10.57 6.22
CA ASP A 83 -3.11 -11.10 5.12
C ASP A 83 -3.75 -9.94 4.32
N GLU A 84 -4.36 -10.28 3.20
CA GLU A 84 -4.97 -9.30 2.30
C GLU A 84 -6.08 -8.47 2.99
N ASP A 85 -7.00 -9.15 3.67
CA ASP A 85 -8.14 -8.50 4.34
C ASP A 85 -7.67 -7.59 5.49
N GLY A 86 -6.70 -8.05 6.29
CA GLY A 86 -6.11 -7.27 7.37
C GLY A 86 -5.35 -6.05 6.88
N ALA A 87 -4.61 -6.17 5.76
CA ALA A 87 -3.92 -5.04 5.16
C ALA A 87 -4.90 -4.00 4.60
N LEU A 88 -5.94 -4.45 3.89
CA LEU A 88 -6.98 -3.58 3.36
C LEU A 88 -7.68 -2.81 4.49
N GLN A 89 -8.14 -3.52 5.53
CA GLN A 89 -8.84 -2.90 6.66
C GLN A 89 -7.96 -1.87 7.38
N ALA A 90 -6.69 -2.17 7.58
CA ALA A 90 -5.75 -1.26 8.24
C ALA A 90 -5.52 0.04 7.45
N VAL A 91 -5.46 -0.03 6.11
CA VAL A 91 -5.35 1.14 5.24
C VAL A 91 -6.64 1.96 5.22
N ILE A 92 -7.82 1.31 5.17
CA ILE A 92 -9.12 2.00 5.26
C ILE A 92 -9.21 2.78 6.58
N GLU A 93 -8.92 2.12 7.71
CA GLU A 93 -8.98 2.78 9.02
C GLU A 93 -8.02 3.97 9.13
N ALA A 94 -6.81 3.85 8.59
CA ALA A 94 -5.85 4.95 8.58
C ALA A 94 -6.35 6.12 7.73
N PHE A 95 -7.03 5.82 6.60
CA PHE A 95 -7.57 6.83 5.71
C PHE A 95 -8.74 7.57 6.36
N GLU A 96 -9.69 6.84 6.94
CA GLU A 96 -10.84 7.44 7.63
C GLU A 96 -10.42 8.28 8.84
N LYS A 97 -9.42 7.82 9.62
CA LYS A 97 -8.88 8.56 10.77
C LYS A 97 -8.19 9.87 10.34
N SER A 98 -7.50 9.88 9.20
CA SER A 98 -6.80 11.07 8.69
C SER A 98 -7.69 12.01 7.87
N HIS A 99 -8.80 11.48 7.34
CA HIS A 99 -9.78 12.22 6.56
C HIS A 99 -11.17 12.08 7.20
N PRO A 100 -11.37 12.64 8.41
CA PRO A 100 -12.66 12.54 9.08
C PRO A 100 -13.78 13.07 8.17
N PHE A 101 -14.95 12.45 8.26
CA PHE A 101 -16.15 13.00 7.63
C PHE A 101 -16.47 14.32 8.33
N THR A 102 -16.46 15.41 7.58
CA THR A 102 -17.18 16.62 7.96
C THR A 102 -18.59 16.47 7.41
N ASP A 103 -19.55 16.29 8.33
CA ASP A 103 -20.99 16.40 8.05
C ASP A 103 -21.35 17.78 7.47
#